data_AF-A0A257JDY3-F1
#
_entry.id   AF-A0A257JDY3-F1
#
_cell.length_a   1.000
_cell.length_b   1.000
_cell.length_c   1.000
_cell.angle_alpha   90.00
_cell.angle_beta   90.00
_cell.angle_gamma   90.00
#
_symmetry.space_group_name_H-M   'P 1'
#
loop_
_entity.id
_entity.type
_entity.pdbx_description
1 polymer ?
#
loop_
_entity_poly.entity_id
_entity_poly.type
_entity_poly.pdbx_seq_one_letter_code
_entity_poly.pdbx_strand_id
1 'polypeptide(L)'
;DFDVAAFLRDHWQQKPLLIRNPWESWSNPVDPDELAGLACEPLVESRLITLRESDWELEHGPVPETRFTKAGRDPWTLLVQSVDHHFANVAALLDPFRFVPNWRIDDVMVSYAVDGGGVGAHFDHYDVFLVQGLGRRRWEIGALCDDDTPLLPHDGLRLLADFKATDEWILEPGDILYVPPRVAHRGTAVGDDCMT
;
A
#
# COMPACT_ATOMS: atom_id res chain seq x y z
N ASP A 1 -21.65 -2.45 9.03
CA ASP A 1 -21.51 -3.55 10.02
C ASP A 1 -20.50 -4.60 9.55
N PHE A 2 -19.28 -4.50 10.07
CA PHE A 2 -18.22 -5.50 9.88
C PHE A 2 -18.27 -6.53 11.03
N ASP A 3 -18.40 -7.81 10.71
CA ASP A 3 -18.40 -8.90 11.72
C ASP A 3 -16.97 -9.38 12.00
N VAL A 4 -16.41 -8.86 13.08
CA VAL A 4 -15.06 -9.20 13.56
C VAL A 4 -14.91 -10.70 13.83
N ALA A 5 -15.91 -11.36 14.41
CA ALA A 5 -15.81 -12.77 14.76
C ALA A 5 -15.81 -13.66 13.51
N ALA A 6 -16.59 -13.31 12.49
CA ALA A 6 -16.55 -13.98 11.20
C ALA A 6 -15.22 -13.74 10.48
N PHE A 7 -14.72 -12.50 10.48
CA PHE A 7 -13.42 -12.17 9.89
C PHE A 7 -12.26 -12.97 10.49
N LEU A 8 -12.15 -13.00 11.83
CA LEU A 8 -11.09 -13.72 12.52
C LEU A 8 -11.14 -15.23 12.29
N ARG A 9 -12.34 -15.81 12.17
CA ARG A 9 -12.53 -17.24 11.95
C ARG A 9 -12.24 -17.65 10.50
N ASP A 10 -12.70 -16.85 9.54
CA ASP A 10 -12.79 -17.28 8.13
C ASP A 10 -11.77 -16.62 7.20
N HIS A 11 -11.11 -15.52 7.61
CA HIS A 11 -10.24 -14.72 6.76
C HIS A 11 -8.86 -14.44 7.36
N TRP A 12 -8.78 -14.04 8.63
CA TRP A 12 -7.50 -13.71 9.28
C TRP A 12 -6.48 -14.85 9.15
N GLN A 13 -5.33 -14.53 8.57
CA GLN A 13 -4.23 -15.42 8.19
C GLN A 13 -4.60 -16.59 7.27
N GLN A 14 -5.69 -16.48 6.52
CA GLN A 14 -6.20 -17.56 5.68
C GLN A 14 -6.43 -17.15 4.23
N LYS A 15 -7.20 -16.08 4.00
CA LYS A 15 -7.54 -15.64 2.64
C LYS A 15 -7.87 -14.15 2.57
N PRO A 16 -7.65 -13.49 1.42
CA PRO A 16 -8.02 -12.10 1.22
C PRO A 16 -9.50 -11.82 1.48
N LEU A 17 -9.80 -10.57 1.83
CA LEU A 17 -11.17 -10.07 1.97
C LEU A 17 -11.25 -8.61 1.51
N LEU A 18 -12.19 -8.35 0.61
CA LEU A 18 -12.60 -7.00 0.29
C LEU A 18 -13.74 -6.55 1.21
N ILE A 19 -13.54 -5.42 1.88
CA ILE A 19 -14.49 -4.78 2.78
C ILE A 19 -14.86 -3.44 2.13
N ARG A 20 -16.11 -3.32 1.66
CA ARG A 20 -16.56 -2.09 0.99
C ARG A 20 -16.93 -1.03 2.01
N ASN A 21 -16.24 0.10 1.97
CA ASN A 21 -16.43 1.32 2.75
C ASN A 21 -17.12 1.11 4.12
N PRO A 22 -16.44 0.53 5.12
CA PRO A 22 -17.05 0.23 6.43
C PRO A 22 -17.21 1.47 7.33
N TRP A 23 -16.80 2.65 6.87
CA TRP A 23 -16.77 3.89 7.63
C TRP A 23 -18.16 4.58 7.63
N GLU A 24 -18.49 5.30 8.70
CA GLU A 24 -19.71 6.14 8.70
C GLU A 24 -19.61 7.29 7.69
N SER A 25 -18.42 7.91 7.62
CA SER A 25 -18.07 8.93 6.64
C SER A 25 -16.56 8.90 6.43
N TRP A 26 -16.11 8.38 5.28
CA TRP A 26 -14.69 8.36 4.95
C TRP A 26 -14.13 9.78 4.75
N SER A 27 -12.95 10.02 5.29
CA SER A 27 -12.14 11.21 5.04
C SER A 27 -10.68 10.78 5.02
N ASN A 28 -9.94 11.21 4.00
CA ASN A 28 -8.53 10.88 3.85
C ASN A 28 -7.73 11.53 5.00
N PRO A 29 -6.90 10.76 5.75
CA PRO A 29 -6.28 11.24 6.98
C PRO A 29 -5.03 12.10 6.76
N VAL A 30 -4.50 12.25 5.55
CA VAL A 30 -3.30 13.07 5.32
C VAL A 30 -3.28 13.55 3.88
N ASP A 31 -3.08 14.86 3.67
CA ASP A 31 -3.08 15.41 2.32
C ASP A 31 -1.81 15.00 1.53
N PRO A 32 -1.88 14.85 0.19
CA PRO A 32 -0.72 14.50 -0.63
C PRO A 32 0.49 15.41 -0.42
N ASP A 33 0.26 16.72 -0.28
CA ASP A 33 1.32 17.71 -0.04
C ASP A 33 1.96 17.55 1.34
N GLU A 34 1.17 17.20 2.37
CA GLU A 34 1.69 16.93 3.71
C GLU A 34 2.55 15.66 3.73
N LEU A 35 2.13 14.61 3.01
CA LEU A 35 2.90 13.38 2.85
C LEU A 35 4.23 13.64 2.11
N ALA A 36 4.19 14.43 1.03
CA ALA A 36 5.39 14.80 0.28
C ALA A 36 6.35 15.65 1.13
N GLY A 37 5.82 16.55 1.96
CA GLY A 37 6.58 17.31 2.95
C GLY A 37 7.26 16.38 3.96
N LEU A 38 6.52 15.42 4.52
CA LEU A 38 7.08 14.45 5.46
C LEU A 38 8.21 13.61 4.83
N ALA A 39 8.07 13.22 3.56
CA ALA A 39 9.09 12.47 2.83
C ALA A 39 10.41 13.23 2.62
N CYS A 40 10.41 14.57 2.76
CA CYS A 40 11.62 15.40 2.70
C CYS A 40 12.43 15.38 4.00
N GLU A 41 11.86 14.89 5.11
CA GLU A 41 12.49 14.96 6.43
C GLU A 41 13.62 13.91 6.58
N PRO A 42 14.83 14.28 7.04
CA PRO A 42 15.99 13.38 7.04
C PRO A 42 15.87 12.10 7.88
N LEU A 43 14.98 12.10 8.88
CA LEU A 43 14.78 10.96 9.79
C LEU A 43 13.56 10.12 9.43
N VAL A 44 12.83 10.49 8.37
CA VAL A 44 11.68 9.74 7.90
C VAL A 44 12.13 8.78 6.82
N GLU A 45 11.79 7.49 6.99
CA GLU A 45 12.01 6.51 5.95
C GLU A 45 10.97 6.69 4.84
N SER A 46 11.45 7.07 3.66
CA SER A 46 10.63 7.17 2.46
C SER A 46 11.33 6.51 1.28
N ARG A 47 10.53 6.09 0.29
CA ARG A 47 11.00 5.48 -0.96
C ARG A 47 10.20 6.03 -2.12
N LEU A 48 10.87 6.35 -3.21
CA LEU A 48 10.24 6.69 -4.48
C LEU A 48 10.56 5.56 -5.48
N ILE A 49 9.51 4.92 -5.99
CA ILE A 49 9.62 3.84 -6.97
C ILE A 49 9.07 4.34 -8.29
N THR A 50 9.84 4.22 -9.36
CA THR A 50 9.44 4.66 -10.71
C THR A 50 9.57 3.49 -11.68
N LEU A 51 8.56 3.29 -12.54
CA LEU A 51 8.62 2.33 -13.63
C LEU A 51 8.91 3.08 -14.92
N ARG A 52 10.13 2.94 -15.45
CA ARG A 52 10.52 3.50 -16.76
C ARG A 52 10.54 2.40 -17.79
N GLU A 53 9.63 2.48 -18.76
CA GLU A 53 9.43 1.46 -19.79
C GLU A 53 9.13 0.06 -19.21
N SER A 54 10.15 -0.70 -18.80
CA SER A 54 10.04 -2.00 -18.14
C SER A 54 11.04 -2.20 -17.00
N ASP A 55 11.80 -1.14 -16.66
CA ASP A 55 12.80 -1.15 -15.60
C ASP A 55 12.27 -0.40 -14.37
N TRP A 56 12.48 -1.02 -13.21
CA TRP A 56 12.13 -0.43 -11.93
C TRP A 56 13.31 0.35 -11.38
N GLU A 57 13.06 1.60 -11.00
CA GLU A 57 14.02 2.45 -10.28
C GLU A 57 13.53 2.63 -8.85
N LEU A 58 14.44 2.46 -7.89
CA LEU A 58 14.19 2.69 -6.46
C LEU A 58 15.13 3.79 -5.96
N GLU A 59 14.54 4.86 -5.45
CA GLU A 59 15.24 5.93 -4.75
C GLU A 59 14.84 5.91 -3.26
N HIS A 60 15.83 5.94 -2.38
CA HIS A 60 15.60 6.07 -0.93
C HIS A 60 15.60 7.54 -0.52
N GLY A 61 14.76 7.85 0.46
CA GLY A 61 14.64 9.17 1.03
C GLY A 61 15.87 9.63 1.84
N PRO A 62 15.86 10.89 2.28
CA PRO A 62 14.79 11.88 2.09
C PRO A 62 14.63 12.30 0.63
N VAL A 63 13.39 12.38 0.16
CA VAL A 63 13.08 12.73 -1.24
C VAL A 63 13.01 14.25 -1.33
N PRO A 64 13.90 14.93 -2.08
CA PRO A 64 13.89 16.38 -2.13
C PRO A 64 12.66 16.90 -2.88
N GLU A 65 12.08 18.02 -2.45
CA GLU A 65 10.88 18.63 -3.06
C GLU A 65 10.99 18.78 -4.59
N THR A 66 12.18 19.16 -5.08
CA THR A 66 12.45 19.31 -6.51
C THR A 66 12.34 18.00 -7.31
N ARG A 67 12.32 16.84 -6.65
CA ARG A 67 12.17 15.53 -7.29
C ARG A 67 10.73 15.28 -7.73
N PHE A 68 9.73 15.76 -6.99
CA PHE A 68 8.30 15.62 -7.34
C PHE A 68 7.94 16.43 -8.58
N THR A 69 8.44 17.67 -8.67
CA THR A 69 8.23 18.53 -9.85
C THR A 69 8.94 18.03 -11.11
N LYS A 70 9.99 17.21 -10.94
CA LYS A 70 10.75 16.58 -12.04
C LYS A 70 10.27 15.17 -12.39
N ALA A 71 9.24 14.65 -11.72
CA ALA A 71 8.87 13.24 -11.82
C ALA A 71 8.36 12.79 -13.20
N GLY A 72 8.26 13.70 -14.17
CA GLY A 72 8.02 13.36 -15.57
C GLY A 72 6.63 12.76 -15.78
N ARG A 73 6.50 11.89 -16.78
CA ARG A 73 5.24 11.19 -17.11
C ARG A 73 5.30 9.69 -16.79
N ASP A 74 6.43 9.21 -16.31
CA ASP A 74 6.59 7.81 -15.99
C ASP A 74 5.77 7.47 -14.76
N PRO A 75 5.14 6.28 -14.69
CA PRO A 75 4.43 5.85 -13.49
C PRO A 75 5.37 5.79 -12.28
N TRP A 76 4.97 6.42 -11.18
CA TRP A 76 5.74 6.40 -9.94
C TRP A 76 4.84 6.33 -8.70
N THR A 77 5.42 5.89 -7.59
CA THR A 77 4.78 5.89 -6.27
C THR A 77 5.78 6.32 -5.20
N LEU A 78 5.31 7.18 -4.29
CA LEU A 78 5.97 7.54 -3.05
C LEU A 78 5.41 6.65 -1.94
N LEU A 79 6.30 6.07 -1.13
CA LEU A 79 5.98 5.34 0.09
C LEU A 79 6.64 6.05 1.26
N VAL A 80 5.89 6.30 2.33
CA VAL A 80 6.41 6.87 3.58
C VAL A 80 6.02 5.96 4.72
N GLN A 81 7.00 5.53 5.51
CA GLN A 81 6.79 4.61 6.63
C GLN A 81 6.33 5.35 7.88
N SER A 82 5.66 4.62 8.78
CA SER A 82 5.31 5.05 10.14
C SER A 82 4.67 6.44 10.24
N VAL A 83 3.78 6.76 9.30
CA VAL A 83 3.13 8.07 9.18
C VAL A 83 2.20 8.33 10.38
N ASP A 84 1.69 7.27 11.01
CA ASP A 84 0.94 7.33 12.26
C ASP A 84 1.73 7.96 13.41
N HIS A 85 3.06 7.89 13.42
CA HIS A 85 3.88 8.57 14.42
C HIS A 85 3.92 10.10 14.25
N HIS A 86 3.60 10.59 13.05
CA HIS A 86 3.70 12.01 12.70
C HIS A 86 2.32 12.70 12.66
N PHE A 87 1.27 11.94 12.34
CA PHE A 87 -0.06 12.47 12.09
C PHE A 87 -1.11 11.78 12.97
N ALA A 88 -1.74 12.53 13.89
CA ALA A 88 -2.70 11.97 14.85
C ALA A 88 -3.97 11.39 14.18
N ASN A 89 -4.39 11.96 13.06
CA ASN A 89 -5.48 11.47 12.21
C ASN A 89 -5.11 10.15 11.50
N VAL A 90 -3.86 9.95 11.12
CA VAL A 90 -3.37 8.65 10.62
C VAL A 90 -3.31 7.63 11.75
N ALA A 91 -2.80 8.00 12.94
CA ALA A 91 -2.80 7.13 14.11
C ALA A 91 -4.20 6.67 14.53
N ALA A 92 -5.20 7.55 14.42
CA ALA A 92 -6.59 7.24 14.73
C ALA A 92 -7.19 6.16 13.81
N LEU A 93 -6.64 5.95 12.60
CA LEU A 93 -7.07 4.85 11.73
C LEU A 93 -6.80 3.47 12.33
N LEU A 94 -5.91 3.35 13.30
CA LEU A 94 -5.62 2.07 13.95
C LEU A 94 -6.74 1.61 14.89
N ASP A 95 -7.57 2.52 15.42
CA ASP A 95 -8.56 2.21 16.44
C ASP A 95 -9.58 1.14 16.02
N PRO A 96 -10.15 1.17 14.80
CA PRO A 96 -11.05 0.12 14.31
C PRO A 96 -10.39 -1.25 14.14
N PHE A 97 -9.05 -1.32 14.04
CA PHE A 97 -8.30 -2.57 13.89
C PHE A 97 -7.86 -3.19 15.22
N ARG A 98 -8.19 -2.57 16.36
CA ARG A 98 -7.82 -3.05 17.72
C ARG A 98 -8.54 -4.33 18.16
N PHE A 99 -9.28 -5.00 17.26
CA PHE A 99 -9.62 -6.41 17.42
C PHE A 99 -8.40 -7.32 17.22
N VAL A 100 -7.34 -6.83 16.57
CA VAL A 100 -6.01 -7.44 16.54
C VAL A 100 -5.20 -6.94 17.76
N PRO A 101 -4.48 -7.83 18.48
CA PRO A 101 -3.65 -7.40 19.60
C PRO A 101 -2.59 -6.38 19.21
N ASN A 102 -2.37 -5.35 20.04
CA ASN A 102 -1.46 -4.24 19.71
C ASN A 102 -0.03 -4.67 19.35
N TRP A 103 0.48 -5.75 19.92
CA TRP A 103 1.83 -6.26 19.62
C TRP A 103 1.98 -6.89 18.22
N ARG A 104 0.86 -7.09 17.50
CA ARG A 104 0.81 -7.58 16.12
C ARG A 104 0.66 -6.46 15.09
N ILE A 105 0.38 -5.23 15.55
CA ILE A 105 0.28 -4.05 14.71
C ILE A 105 1.67 -3.42 14.69
N ASP A 106 2.20 -3.18 13.49
CA ASP A 106 3.51 -2.55 13.29
C ASP A 106 3.34 -1.03 13.19
N ASP A 107 2.98 -0.52 12.02
CA ASP A 107 2.80 0.90 11.75
C ASP A 107 1.74 1.17 10.66
N VAL A 108 1.55 2.44 10.29
CA VAL A 108 0.80 2.84 9.10
C VAL A 108 1.75 3.48 8.10
N MET A 109 2.14 2.71 7.08
CA MET A 109 2.75 3.23 5.87
C MET A 109 1.68 3.87 4.97
N VAL A 110 1.96 5.07 4.43
CA VAL A 110 1.07 5.72 3.45
C VAL A 110 1.78 5.82 2.10
N SER A 111 1.04 5.54 1.05
CA SER A 111 1.47 5.67 -0.33
C SER A 111 0.74 6.79 -1.07
N TYR A 112 1.46 7.46 -1.97
CA TYR A 112 0.89 8.28 -3.03
C TYR A 112 1.36 7.73 -4.39
N ALA A 113 0.48 7.68 -5.38
CA ALA A 113 0.81 7.23 -6.72
C ALA A 113 0.09 8.06 -7.79
N VAL A 114 0.82 8.37 -8.86
CA VAL A 114 0.24 8.90 -10.11
C VAL A 114 -0.38 7.77 -10.93
N ASP A 115 -1.08 8.09 -12.02
CA ASP A 115 -1.70 7.06 -12.88
C ASP A 115 -0.70 5.97 -13.31
N GLY A 116 -1.12 4.71 -13.19
CA GLY A 116 -0.27 3.55 -13.44
C GLY A 116 0.79 3.25 -12.36
N GLY A 117 0.96 4.14 -11.38
CA GLY A 117 1.96 4.02 -10.32
C GLY A 117 1.67 2.88 -9.34
N GLY A 118 2.73 2.22 -8.89
CA GLY A 118 2.66 1.10 -7.96
C GLY A 118 4.05 0.56 -7.66
N VAL A 119 4.11 -0.58 -6.95
CA VAL A 119 5.37 -1.19 -6.50
C VAL A 119 5.67 -2.51 -7.21
N GLY A 120 4.87 -2.87 -8.22
CA GLY A 120 4.95 -4.15 -8.92
C GLY A 120 4.28 -5.30 -8.16
N ALA A 121 4.30 -6.49 -8.77
CA ALA A 121 3.77 -7.70 -8.14
C ALA A 121 4.77 -8.22 -7.10
N HIS A 122 4.31 -8.43 -5.87
CA HIS A 122 5.15 -8.86 -4.76
C HIS A 122 4.31 -9.63 -3.72
N PHE A 123 4.94 -10.06 -2.64
CA PHE A 123 4.27 -10.63 -1.47
C PHE A 123 4.99 -10.20 -0.19
N ASP A 124 4.26 -10.16 0.90
CA ASP A 124 4.77 -9.80 2.22
C ASP A 124 4.73 -10.98 3.20
N HIS A 125 5.45 -10.86 4.31
CA HIS A 125 5.45 -11.87 5.37
C HIS A 125 4.49 -11.52 6.53
N TYR A 126 3.74 -10.45 6.39
CA TYR A 126 2.83 -9.90 7.39
C TYR A 126 1.42 -9.78 6.84
N ASP A 127 0.46 -9.69 7.76
CA ASP A 127 -0.92 -9.33 7.47
C ASP A 127 -0.98 -7.84 7.12
N VAL A 128 -1.76 -7.47 6.09
CA VAL A 128 -1.93 -6.04 5.72
C VAL A 128 -3.40 -5.71 5.44
N PHE A 129 -3.82 -4.53 5.87
CA PHE A 129 -5.08 -3.91 5.46
C PHE A 129 -4.76 -2.72 4.56
N LEU A 130 -5.08 -2.85 3.27
CA LEU A 130 -4.90 -1.81 2.26
C LEU A 130 -6.14 -0.93 2.23
N VAL A 131 -6.07 0.23 2.89
CA VAL A 131 -7.19 1.18 2.99
C VAL A 131 -7.10 2.20 1.87
N GLN A 132 -8.10 2.28 1.00
CA GLN A 132 -8.07 3.24 -0.10
C GLN A 132 -8.39 4.65 0.42
N GLY A 133 -7.42 5.57 0.35
CA GLY A 133 -7.55 6.92 0.87
C GLY A 133 -8.14 7.92 -0.10
N LEU A 134 -7.43 8.17 -1.20
CA LEU A 134 -7.85 9.03 -2.31
C LEU A 134 -7.74 8.28 -3.64
N GLY A 135 -8.42 8.80 -4.66
CA GLY A 135 -8.42 8.21 -5.99
C GLY A 135 -8.91 6.77 -5.99
N ARG A 136 -8.40 5.97 -6.92
CA ARG A 136 -8.74 4.55 -7.04
C ARG A 136 -7.49 3.72 -7.31
N ARG A 137 -7.46 2.50 -6.78
CA ARG A 137 -6.40 1.53 -7.06
C ARG A 137 -7.01 0.22 -7.53
N ARG A 138 -6.48 -0.31 -8.63
CA ARG A 138 -6.74 -1.69 -9.03
C ARG A 138 -5.80 -2.60 -8.25
N TRP A 139 -6.39 -3.51 -7.50
CA TRP A 139 -5.70 -4.55 -6.77
C TRP A 139 -5.96 -5.90 -7.43
N GLU A 140 -4.87 -6.58 -7.78
CA GLU A 140 -4.87 -7.94 -8.27
C GLU A 140 -4.25 -8.86 -7.22
N ILE A 141 -4.85 -10.02 -6.97
CA ILE A 141 -4.35 -11.05 -6.06
C ILE A 141 -3.87 -12.24 -6.89
N GLY A 142 -2.78 -12.86 -6.47
CA GLY A 142 -2.21 -14.05 -7.08
C GLY A 142 -2.12 -15.24 -6.13
N ALA A 143 -1.18 -16.14 -6.43
CA ALA A 143 -0.96 -17.36 -5.66
C ALA A 143 -0.32 -17.09 -4.28
N LEU A 144 -0.30 -18.13 -3.44
CA LEU A 144 0.53 -18.18 -2.25
C LEU A 144 2.00 -18.37 -2.64
N CYS A 145 2.88 -17.52 -2.12
CA CYS A 145 4.32 -17.53 -2.37
C CYS A 145 5.10 -18.08 -1.18
N ASP A 146 6.39 -18.32 -1.37
CA ASP A 146 7.36 -18.79 -0.38
C ASP A 146 8.77 -18.30 -0.74
N ASP A 147 9.76 -18.72 0.05
CA ASP A 147 11.17 -18.34 -0.16
C ASP A 147 11.76 -18.88 -1.47
N ASP A 148 11.15 -19.92 -2.06
CA ASP A 148 11.56 -20.52 -3.34
C ASP A 148 10.86 -19.87 -4.54
N THR A 149 9.92 -18.94 -4.30
CA THR A 149 9.17 -18.27 -5.35
C THR A 149 10.09 -17.40 -6.21
N PRO A 150 10.13 -17.59 -7.55
CA PRO A 150 11.02 -16.84 -8.42
C PRO A 150 10.77 -15.33 -8.39
N LEU A 151 11.84 -14.57 -8.22
CA LEU A 151 11.83 -13.10 -8.23
C LEU A 151 12.58 -12.55 -9.44
N LEU A 152 12.19 -11.37 -9.91
CA LEU A 152 13.00 -10.58 -10.83
C LEU A 152 14.27 -10.11 -10.10
N PRO A 153 15.42 -10.12 -10.77
CA PRO A 153 16.64 -9.57 -10.20
C PRO A 153 16.50 -8.05 -10.03
N HIS A 154 16.56 -7.57 -8.79
CA HIS A 154 16.60 -6.15 -8.46
C HIS A 154 17.27 -5.96 -7.10
N ASP A 155 18.07 -4.90 -6.94
CA ASP A 155 18.95 -4.72 -5.77
C ASP A 155 18.19 -4.31 -4.50
N GLY A 156 16.95 -3.82 -4.62
CA GLY A 156 16.17 -3.33 -3.46
C GLY A 156 14.66 -3.59 -3.51
N LEU A 157 14.15 -4.27 -4.52
CA LEU A 157 12.72 -4.58 -4.67
C LEU A 157 12.56 -6.09 -4.80
N ARG A 158 11.56 -6.65 -4.11
CA ARG A 158 11.23 -8.08 -4.21
C ARG A 158 10.03 -8.26 -5.13
N LEU A 159 10.31 -8.28 -6.44
CA LEU A 159 9.30 -8.37 -7.48
C LEU A 159 9.15 -9.82 -7.94
N LEU A 160 7.93 -10.31 -8.07
CA LEU A 160 7.65 -11.64 -8.61
C LEU A 160 8.03 -11.71 -10.10
N ALA A 161 8.75 -12.76 -10.49
CA ALA A 161 9.09 -13.01 -11.89
C ALA A 161 7.86 -13.37 -12.73
N ASP A 162 6.95 -14.14 -12.14
CA ASP A 162 5.70 -14.56 -12.73
C ASP A 162 4.55 -14.17 -11.82
N PHE A 163 3.56 -13.47 -12.36
CA PHE A 163 2.34 -13.12 -11.64
C PHE A 163 1.12 -13.39 -12.50
N LYS A 164 0.20 -14.19 -11.96
CA LYS A 164 -1.11 -14.45 -12.56
C LYS A 164 -2.19 -14.10 -11.56
N ALA A 165 -2.99 -13.09 -11.89
CA ALA A 165 -4.13 -12.69 -11.09
C ALA A 165 -5.18 -13.83 -11.05
N THR A 166 -5.65 -14.15 -9.84
CA THR A 166 -6.80 -15.02 -9.59
C THR A 166 -8.05 -14.18 -9.34
N ASP A 167 -7.88 -13.04 -8.67
CA ASP A 167 -8.94 -12.11 -8.30
C ASP A 167 -8.49 -10.68 -8.56
N GLU A 168 -9.44 -9.81 -8.88
CA GLU A 168 -9.19 -8.40 -9.18
C GLU A 168 -10.32 -7.53 -8.62
N TRP A 169 -9.97 -6.40 -8.02
CA TRP A 169 -10.91 -5.37 -7.61
C TRP A 169 -10.37 -3.97 -7.91
N ILE A 170 -11.28 -3.04 -8.18
CA ILE A 170 -10.99 -1.60 -8.09
C ILE A 170 -11.56 -1.12 -6.75
N LEU A 171 -10.70 -0.55 -5.93
CA LEU A 171 -11.05 0.07 -4.65
C LEU A 171 -11.33 1.56 -4.86
N GLU A 172 -12.38 2.03 -4.20
CA GLU A 172 -12.76 3.45 -4.10
C GLU A 172 -12.48 3.97 -2.68
N PRO A 173 -12.41 5.30 -2.45
CA PRO A 173 -12.11 5.87 -1.14
C PRO A 173 -12.98 5.28 -0.02
N GLY A 174 -12.33 4.79 1.02
CA GLY A 174 -12.92 4.09 2.15
C GLY A 174 -12.95 2.56 2.02
N ASP A 175 -12.78 1.98 0.84
CA ASP A 175 -12.67 0.53 0.72
C ASP A 175 -11.40 0.00 1.39
N ILE A 176 -11.47 -1.22 1.91
CA ILE A 176 -10.34 -1.91 2.55
C ILE A 176 -10.15 -3.27 1.90
N LEU A 177 -8.93 -3.60 1.49
CA LEU A 177 -8.53 -4.94 1.08
C LEU A 177 -7.60 -5.54 2.13
N TYR A 178 -8.06 -6.58 2.80
CA TYR A 178 -7.21 -7.40 3.64
C TYR A 178 -6.45 -8.44 2.79
N VAL A 179 -5.13 -8.53 2.98
CA VAL A 179 -4.27 -9.53 2.36
C VAL A 179 -3.48 -10.26 3.46
N PRO A 180 -3.60 -11.60 3.58
CA PRO A 180 -2.82 -12.36 4.55
C PRO A 180 -1.36 -12.54 4.09
N PRO A 181 -0.46 -12.98 4.98
CA PRO A 181 0.93 -13.22 4.66
C PRO A 181 1.09 -14.12 3.43
N ARG A 182 2.11 -13.80 2.63
CA ARG A 182 2.60 -14.56 1.49
C ARG A 182 1.64 -14.66 0.31
N VAL A 183 0.50 -13.99 0.34
CA VAL A 183 -0.37 -13.90 -0.83
C VAL A 183 0.19 -12.84 -1.78
N ALA A 184 0.48 -13.27 -3.01
CA ALA A 184 0.92 -12.37 -4.07
C ALA A 184 -0.13 -11.29 -4.33
N HIS A 185 0.30 -10.06 -4.49
CA HIS A 185 -0.59 -8.96 -4.82
C HIS A 185 0.12 -7.89 -5.65
N ARG A 186 -0.67 -7.17 -6.45
CA ARG A 186 -0.22 -6.05 -7.28
C ARG A 186 -1.23 -4.93 -7.22
N GLY A 187 -0.78 -3.76 -6.77
CA GLY A 187 -1.58 -2.54 -6.75
C GLY A 187 -1.13 -1.58 -7.83
N THR A 188 -2.06 -1.12 -8.67
CA THR A 188 -1.81 -0.12 -9.72
C THR A 188 -2.82 1.00 -9.57
N ALA A 189 -2.34 2.24 -9.39
CA ALA A 189 -3.18 3.42 -9.34
C ALA A 189 -3.96 3.60 -10.67
N VAL A 190 -5.21 4.04 -10.56
CA VAL A 190 -6.10 4.30 -11.69
C VAL A 190 -6.54 5.75 -11.65
N GLY A 191 -5.93 6.57 -12.50
CA GLY A 191 -5.97 8.02 -12.45
C GLY A 191 -4.92 8.59 -11.48
N ASP A 192 -4.84 9.91 -11.45
CA ASP A 192 -3.95 10.65 -10.56
C ASP A 192 -4.50 10.75 -9.12
N ASP A 193 -3.66 11.20 -8.20
CA ASP A 193 -3.98 11.45 -6.79
C ASP A 193 -4.46 10.20 -6.02
N CYS A 194 -3.91 9.03 -6.34
CA CYS A 194 -4.22 7.80 -5.63
C CYS A 194 -3.43 7.70 -4.33
N MET A 195 -4.12 7.57 -3.20
CA MET A 195 -3.51 7.29 -1.89
C MET A 195 -4.03 5.99 -1.31
N THR A 196 -3.12 5.23 -0.69
CA THR A 196 -3.43 3.98 0.01
C THR A 196 -2.59 3.92 1.28
#